data_AF-A0A7X5N612-F1
#
_entry.id   AF-A0A7X5N612-F1
#
_cell.length_a   1.000
_cell.length_b   1.000
_cell.length_c   1.000
_cell.angle_alpha   90.00
_cell.angle_beta   90.00
_cell.angle_gamma   90.00
#
_symmetry.space_group_name_H-M   'P 1'
#
loop_
_entity.id
_entity.type
_entity.pdbx_description
1 polymer ?
#
loop_
_entity_poly.entity_id
_entity_poly.type
_entity_poly.pdbx_seq_one_letter_code
_entity_poly.pdbx_strand_id
1 'polypeptide(L)' 'HIANLGYGSRKQVTQLFRQGAVTDAQGEVLYADDQVEHDAIRIDGEPLDPPPGFSLLLHKPSGYTCSTKDTGRLIYELL' A
#
# COMPACT_ATOMS: atom_id res chain seq x y z
N HIS A 1 -1.25 -3.43 -9.15
CA HIS A 1 -2.33 -3.15 -8.20
C HIS A 1 -1.79 -2.69 -6.85
N ILE A 2 -1.16 -3.57 -6.06
CA ILE A 2 -0.63 -3.30 -4.70
C ILE A 2 0.29 -2.07 -4.62
N ALA A 3 1.24 -1.87 -5.55
CA ALA A 3 2.14 -0.71 -5.53
C ALA A 3 1.42 0.64 -5.64
N ASN A 4 0.25 0.68 -6.30
CA ASN A 4 -0.53 1.92 -6.43
C ASN A 4 -1.28 2.28 -5.14
N LEU A 5 -1.42 1.33 -4.22
CA LEU A 5 -2.04 1.53 -2.91
C LEU A 5 -1.04 2.00 -1.84
N GLY A 6 0.25 2.11 -2.18
CA GLY A 6 1.25 2.68 -1.27
C GLY A 6 2.08 1.66 -0.47
N TYR A 7 1.83 0.35 -0.62
CA TYR A 7 2.60 -0.74 0.02
C TYR A 7 4.08 -0.85 -0.42
N GLY A 8 4.56 0.06 -1.27
CA GLY A 8 5.95 0.16 -1.69
C GLY A 8 6.10 0.41 -3.19
N SER A 9 7.34 0.66 -3.60
CA SER A 9 7.69 0.71 -5.01
C SER A 9 7.40 -0.61 -5.71
N ARG A 10 7.28 -0.59 -7.06
CA ARG A 10 7.10 -1.83 -7.86
C ARG A 10 8.12 -2.91 -7.50
N LYS A 11 9.39 -2.53 -7.29
CA LYS A 11 10.47 -3.45 -6.91
C LYS A 11 10.25 -4.05 -5.52
N GLN A 12 9.84 -3.24 -4.54
CA GLN A 12 9.54 -3.71 -3.19
C GLN A 12 8.34 -4.66 -3.19
N VAL A 13 7.29 -4.33 -3.93
CA VAL A 13 6.11 -5.21 -4.08
C VAL A 13 6.48 -6.55 -4.71
N THR A 14 7.30 -6.56 -5.78
CA THR A 14 7.84 -7.82 -6.33
C THR A 14 8.62 -8.64 -5.30
N GLN A 15 9.31 -7.97 -4.37
CA GLN A 15 10.01 -8.65 -3.30
C GLN A 15 9.07 -9.24 -2.24
N LEU A 16 7.95 -8.56 -1.92
CA LEU A 16 6.90 -9.11 -1.05
C LEU A 16 6.33 -10.42 -1.60
N PHE A 17 6.02 -10.45 -2.91
CA PHE A 17 5.60 -11.68 -3.60
C PHE A 17 6.64 -12.80 -3.49
N ARG A 18 7.93 -12.48 -3.70
CA ARG A 18 9.02 -13.47 -3.57
C ARG A 18 9.23 -13.99 -2.15
N GLN A 19 8.87 -13.21 -1.16
CA GLN A 19 8.97 -13.58 0.25
C GLN A 19 7.76 -14.38 0.73
N GLY A 20 6.72 -14.52 -0.10
CA GLY A 20 5.46 -15.16 0.28
C GLY A 20 4.63 -14.33 1.26
N ALA A 21 4.87 -13.02 1.34
CA ALA A 21 4.15 -12.12 2.24
C ALA A 21 2.75 -11.75 1.71
N VAL A 22 2.49 -11.96 0.42
CA VAL A 22 1.20 -11.75 -0.22
C VAL A 22 0.45 -13.08 -0.29
N THR A 23 -0.73 -13.14 0.33
CA THR A 23 -1.54 -14.36 0.48
C THR A 23 -3.00 -14.12 0.14
N ASP A 24 -3.77 -15.19 -0.04
CA ASP A 24 -5.23 -15.13 -0.06
C ASP A 24 -5.83 -15.16 1.36
N ALA A 25 -7.16 -15.20 1.46
CA ALA A 25 -7.87 -15.28 2.75
C ALA A 25 -7.68 -16.63 3.47
N GLN A 26 -7.20 -17.66 2.77
CA GLN A 26 -6.93 -19.00 3.28
C GLN A 26 -5.45 -19.16 3.70
N GLY A 27 -4.59 -18.19 3.39
CA GLY A 27 -3.16 -18.19 3.68
C GLY A 27 -2.30 -18.83 2.58
N GLU A 28 -2.86 -19.10 1.40
CA GLU A 28 -2.08 -19.56 0.24
C GLU A 28 -1.27 -18.40 -0.34
N VAL A 29 -0.01 -18.66 -0.69
CA VAL A 29 0.88 -17.65 -1.27
C VAL A 29 0.45 -17.32 -2.68
N LEU A 30 0.23 -16.04 -2.95
CA LEU A 30 -0.09 -15.52 -4.27
C LEU A 30 1.19 -15.17 -5.03
N TYR A 31 1.16 -15.37 -6.35
CA TYR A 31 2.18 -14.92 -7.28
C TYR A 31 1.73 -13.63 -7.99
N ALA A 32 2.68 -12.94 -8.61
CA ALA A 32 2.43 -11.61 -9.19
C ALA A 32 1.49 -11.61 -10.41
N ASP A 33 1.32 -12.77 -11.03
CA ASP A 33 0.48 -13.04 -12.20
C ASP A 33 -0.88 -13.68 -11.85
N ASP A 34 -1.10 -14.04 -10.58
CA ASP A 34 -2.38 -14.56 -10.12
C ASP A 34 -3.47 -13.50 -10.22
N GLN A 35 -4.62 -13.89 -10.78
CA GLN A 35 -5.81 -13.04 -10.84
C GLN A 35 -6.76 -13.43 -9.72
N VAL A 36 -6.74 -12.62 -8.67
CA VAL A 36 -7.65 -12.73 -7.53
C VAL A 36 -8.40 -11.42 -7.33
N GLU A 37 -9.57 -11.52 -6.71
CA GLU A 37 -10.34 -10.34 -6.32
C GLU A 37 -9.56 -9.51 -5.28
N HIS A 38 -9.75 -8.20 -5.32
CA HIS A 38 -9.04 -7.25 -4.46
C HIS A 38 -9.19 -7.60 -2.97
N ASP A 39 -10.41 -7.94 -2.56
CA ASP A 39 -10.80 -8.22 -1.18
C ASP A 39 -10.25 -9.54 -0.63
N ALA A 40 -9.86 -10.46 -1.52
CA ALA A 40 -9.23 -11.73 -1.19
C ALA A 40 -7.74 -11.58 -0.87
N ILE A 41 -7.10 -10.47 -1.27
CA ILE A 41 -5.66 -10.25 -1.05
C ILE A 41 -5.39 -9.91 0.42
N ARG A 42 -4.34 -10.53 0.96
CA ARG A 42 -3.78 -10.28 2.28
C ARG A 42 -2.28 -9.97 2.15
N ILE A 43 -1.79 -9.00 2.92
CA ILE A 43 -0.36 -8.73 3.10
C ILE A 43 -0.04 -8.93 4.57
N ASP A 44 0.90 -9.82 4.88
CA ASP A 44 1.23 -10.20 6.26
C ASP A 44 -0.02 -10.66 7.08
N GLY A 45 -1.00 -11.25 6.39
CA GLY A 45 -2.26 -11.72 6.97
C GLY A 45 -3.36 -10.65 7.12
N GLU A 46 -3.07 -9.38 6.83
CA GLU A 46 -4.03 -8.29 6.92
C GLU A 46 -4.71 -8.00 5.57
N PRO A 47 -6.02 -7.66 5.57
CA PRO A 47 -6.72 -7.25 4.35
C PRO A 47 -6.06 -6.03 3.71
N LEU A 48 -6.00 -6.07 2.37
CA LEU A 48 -5.54 -4.93 1.58
C LEU A 48 -6.45 -3.71 1.79
N ASP A 49 -5.86 -2.52 1.75
CA ASP A 49 -6.59 -1.26 1.81
C ASP A 49 -7.63 -1.18 0.69
N PRO A 50 -8.79 -0.55 0.94
CA PRO A 50 -9.89 -0.47 -0.01
C PRO A 50 -9.44 -0.07 -1.43
N PRO A 51 -10.17 -0.54 -2.46
CA PRO A 51 -9.81 -0.25 -3.84
C PRO A 51 -9.77 1.26 -4.12
N PRO A 52 -8.99 1.68 -5.14
CA PRO A 52 -8.84 3.08 -5.51
C PRO A 52 -10.19 3.79 -5.61
N GLY A 53 -10.32 4.94 -4.94
CA GLY A 53 -11.61 5.62 -4.78
C GLY A 53 -11.80 6.31 -3.43
N PHE A 54 -10.82 6.22 -2.53
CA PHE A 54 -10.86 6.93 -1.25
C PHE A 54 -10.40 8.38 -1.38
N SER A 55 -10.97 9.27 -0.55
CA SER A 55 -10.59 10.67 -0.45
C SER A 55 -10.41 11.04 1.01
N LEU A 56 -9.32 11.75 1.33
CA LEU A 56 -9.01 12.22 2.67
C LEU A 56 -9.04 13.76 2.68
N LEU A 57 -9.64 14.34 3.72
CA LEU A 57 -9.55 15.77 4.02
C LEU A 57 -8.66 15.97 5.24
N LEU A 58 -7.53 16.65 5.06
CA LEU A 58 -6.58 16.94 6.15
C LEU A 58 -6.50 18.46 6.37
N HIS A 59 -6.82 18.91 7.59
CA HIS A 59 -6.56 20.29 8.00
C HIS A 59 -5.05 20.46 8.25
N LYS A 60 -4.35 20.86 7.20
CA LYS A 60 -2.89 20.97 7.22
C LYS A 60 -2.40 22.05 8.22
N PRO A 61 -1.56 21.69 9.21
CA PRO A 61 -0.96 22.68 10.10
C PRO A 61 0.13 23.52 9.42
N SER A 62 0.45 24.67 10.01
CA SER A 62 1.60 25.48 9.64
C SER A 62 2.91 24.71 9.85
N GLY A 63 3.91 24.95 8.99
CA GLY A 63 5.24 24.33 9.10
C GLY A 63 5.41 22.97 8.40
N TYR A 64 4.39 22.49 7.69
CA TYR A 64 4.47 21.28 6.86
C TYR A 64 4.52 21.61 5.36
N THR A 65 5.16 20.76 4.57
CA THR A 65 5.28 20.89 3.11
C THR A 65 4.44 19.83 2.38
N CYS A 66 3.67 20.24 1.37
CA CYS A 66 2.89 19.35 0.51
C CYS A 66 3.77 18.73 -0.58
N SER A 67 4.67 17.83 -0.20
CA SER A 67 5.54 17.08 -1.12
C SER A 67 5.65 15.64 -0.67
N THR A 68 5.85 14.73 -1.63
CA THR A 68 6.17 13.31 -1.37
C THR A 68 7.64 13.09 -1.01
N LYS A 69 8.51 14.04 -1.37
CA LYS A 69 9.94 13.98 -1.10
C LYS A 69 10.52 15.40 -1.09
N ASP A 70 10.83 15.92 0.09
CA ASP A 70 11.44 17.23 0.26
C ASP A 70 12.21 17.30 1.59
N THR A 71 12.89 18.42 1.82
CA THR A 71 13.55 18.73 3.09
C THR A 71 12.55 19.41 4.04
N GLY A 72 12.45 18.94 5.28
CA GLY A 72 11.52 19.46 6.29
C GLY A 72 10.40 18.46 6.61
N ARG A 73 9.38 18.92 7.37
CA ARG A 73 8.25 18.07 7.79
C ARG A 73 7.24 17.91 6.67
N LEU A 74 6.97 16.67 6.26
CA LEU A 74 6.07 16.38 5.12
C LEU A 74 4.64 16.10 5.58
N ILE A 75 3.65 16.48 4.77
CA ILE A 75 2.24 16.19 5.07
C ILE A 75 1.95 14.70 5.26
N TYR A 76 2.75 13.82 4.65
CA TYR A 76 2.61 12.37 4.74
C TYR A 76 3.08 11.78 6.07
N GLU A 77 3.77 12.55 6.92
CA GLU A 77 4.11 12.13 8.29
C GLU A 77 2.91 12.25 9.26
N LEU A 78 1.81 12.85 8.81
CA LEU A 78 0.57 13.02 9.59
C LEU A 78 -0.46 11.90 9.34
N LEU A 79 -0.10 10.89 8.53
CA LEU A 79 -0.91 9.73 8.16
C LEU A 79 -0.23 8.47 8.66
#